data_AF-A0A7J0BF65-F1
#
_entry.id   AF-A0A7J0BF65-F1
#
_cell.length_a   1.000
_cell.length_b   1.000
_cell.length_c   1.000
_cell.angle_alpha   90.00
_cell.angle_beta   90.00
_cell.angle_gamma   90.00
#
_symmetry.space_group_name_H-M   'P 1'
#
loop_
_entity.id
_entity.type
_entity.pdbx_description
1 polymer ?
#
loop_
_entity_poly.entity_id
_entity_poly.type
_entity_poly.pdbx_seq_one_letter_code
_entity_poly.pdbx_strand_id
1 'polypeptide(L)'
;MYTVGRLARRFGLSRSTLLYYDKIGLLRPSSHTHGEYRHYSEGDAERLQRICMFRDAGLSLAAIARALDAEPADRSNDTGETTPLNAILEERLEELHREMVALRNQRTIITGLLGLDSLPEATPITRELWTSLLSDAGFSEDDMRRWHADFERTAPEQHARFLKVLGIPQSEIGLIRAWAAAPQR
;
A
#
# COMPACT_ATOMS: atom_id res chain seq x y z
N MET A 1 -5.29 -11.92 -26.68
CA MET A 1 -4.41 -13.10 -26.52
C MET A 1 -2.96 -12.65 -26.36
N TYR A 2 -2.24 -13.23 -25.41
CA TYR A 2 -0.86 -12.88 -25.05
C TYR A 2 0.06 -14.08 -25.20
N THR A 3 1.25 -13.88 -25.76
CA THR A 3 2.34 -14.86 -25.61
C THR A 3 2.92 -14.75 -24.20
N VAL A 4 3.56 -15.83 -23.72
CA VAL A 4 4.23 -15.82 -22.40
C VAL A 4 5.17 -14.63 -22.22
N GLY A 5 5.94 -14.25 -23.25
CA GLY A 5 6.87 -13.11 -23.16
C GLY A 5 6.17 -11.76 -23.07
N ARG A 6 5.07 -11.56 -23.83
CA ARG A 6 4.28 -10.32 -23.78
C ARG A 6 3.58 -10.16 -22.45
N LEU A 7 3.00 -11.26 -21.93
CA LEU A 7 2.32 -11.25 -20.64
C LEU A 7 3.32 -10.99 -19.50
N ALA A 8 4.47 -11.66 -19.51
CA ALA A 8 5.51 -11.46 -18.52
C ALA A 8 5.96 -9.99 -18.45
N ARG A 9 6.24 -9.37 -19.61
CA ARG A 9 6.61 -7.94 -19.68
C ARG A 9 5.51 -7.01 -19.16
N ARG A 10 4.24 -7.28 -19.49
CA ARG A 10 3.10 -6.46 -19.03
C ARG A 10 3.02 -6.37 -17.50
N PHE A 11 3.37 -7.46 -16.80
CA PHE A 11 3.30 -7.55 -15.34
C PHE A 11 4.66 -7.43 -14.65
N GLY A 12 5.72 -7.06 -15.37
CA GLY A 12 7.08 -6.93 -14.81
C GLY A 12 7.66 -8.26 -14.29
N LEU A 13 7.22 -9.40 -14.83
CA LEU A 13 7.67 -10.72 -14.43
C LEU A 13 8.66 -11.32 -15.42
N SER A 14 9.43 -12.30 -14.95
CA SER A 14 10.26 -13.12 -15.82
C SER A 14 9.42 -14.18 -16.54
N ARG A 15 9.87 -14.65 -17.71
CA ARG A 15 9.24 -15.78 -18.41
C ARG A 15 9.25 -17.05 -17.54
N SER A 16 10.33 -17.29 -16.81
CA SER A 16 10.45 -18.45 -15.90
C SER A 16 9.42 -18.40 -14.76
N THR A 17 9.07 -17.21 -14.26
CA THR A 17 8.00 -17.04 -13.27
C THR A 17 6.66 -17.55 -13.80
N LEU A 18 6.28 -17.18 -15.03
CA LEU A 18 5.01 -17.65 -15.61
C LEU A 18 5.01 -19.16 -15.90
N LEU A 19 6.15 -19.71 -16.35
CA LEU A 19 6.30 -21.16 -16.52
C LEU A 19 6.21 -21.91 -15.20
N TYR A 20 6.74 -21.31 -14.13
CA TYR A 20 6.63 -21.87 -12.79
C TYR A 20 5.19 -21.84 -12.28
N TYR A 21 4.47 -20.73 -12.46
CA TYR A 21 3.05 -20.63 -12.12
C TYR A 21 2.19 -21.65 -12.85
N ASP A 22 2.50 -21.92 -14.11
CA ASP A 22 1.85 -22.98 -14.89
C ASP A 22 2.18 -24.37 -14.32
N LYS A 23 3.46 -24.64 -14.03
CA LYS A 23 3.91 -25.90 -13.42
C LYS A 23 3.21 -26.23 -12.10
N ILE A 24 2.98 -25.23 -11.25
CA ILE A 24 2.26 -25.41 -9.97
C ILE A 24 0.74 -25.26 -10.12
N GLY A 25 0.23 -25.04 -11.34
CA GLY A 25 -1.20 -24.91 -11.63
C GLY A 25 -1.83 -23.58 -11.21
N LEU A 26 -1.04 -22.60 -10.78
CA LEU A 26 -1.53 -21.30 -10.32
C LEU A 26 -2.06 -20.45 -11.49
N LEU A 27 -1.39 -20.48 -12.64
CA LEU A 27 -1.82 -19.82 -13.87
C LEU A 27 -1.52 -20.72 -15.09
N ARG A 28 -2.56 -21.23 -15.74
CA ARG A 28 -2.44 -22.08 -16.93
C ARG A 28 -2.77 -21.29 -18.20
N PRO A 29 -2.09 -21.53 -19.33
CA PRO A 29 -2.44 -20.90 -20.60
C PRO A 29 -3.79 -21.41 -21.10
N SER A 30 -4.65 -20.50 -21.58
CA SER A 30 -5.94 -20.84 -22.19
C SER A 30 -5.82 -21.71 -23.44
N SER A 31 -4.69 -21.69 -24.16
CA SER A 31 -4.49 -22.57 -25.33
C SER A 31 -3.02 -22.77 -25.67
N HIS A 32 -2.78 -23.83 -26.45
CA HIS A 32 -1.53 -24.05 -27.17
C HIS A 32 -1.87 -23.95 -28.67
N THR A 33 -1.21 -23.07 -29.42
CA THR A 33 -1.38 -23.04 -30.89
C THR A 33 -0.65 -24.26 -31.50
N HIS A 34 -0.87 -24.55 -32.79
CA HIS A 34 -0.36 -25.68 -33.60
C HIS A 34 1.18 -25.90 -33.66
N GLY A 35 1.91 -25.57 -32.60
CA GLY A 35 3.32 -25.80 -32.38
C GLY A 35 3.70 -25.23 -31.03
N GLU A 36 3.43 -25.93 -29.93
CA GLU A 36 3.96 -25.77 -28.56
C GLU A 36 3.97 -24.38 -27.88
N TYR A 37 3.56 -23.30 -28.53
CA TYR A 37 3.60 -21.95 -27.96
C TYR A 37 2.42 -21.71 -27.02
N ARG A 38 2.72 -21.27 -25.79
CA ARG A 38 1.73 -20.94 -24.75
C ARG A 38 1.05 -19.60 -25.05
N HIS A 39 -0.27 -19.62 -25.11
CA HIS A 39 -1.11 -18.44 -25.31
C HIS A 39 -2.09 -18.24 -24.15
N TYR A 40 -2.12 -17.01 -23.66
CA TYR A 40 -2.95 -16.58 -22.54
C TYR A 40 -4.08 -15.67 -23.03
N SER A 41 -5.28 -15.88 -22.51
CA SER A 41 -6.46 -15.03 -22.79
C SER A 41 -6.41 -13.72 -21.98
N GLU A 42 -7.41 -12.85 -22.13
CA GLU A 42 -7.56 -11.71 -21.21
C GLU A 42 -7.95 -12.17 -19.80
N GLY A 43 -8.78 -13.21 -19.67
CA GLY A 43 -9.12 -13.80 -18.37
C GLY A 43 -7.89 -14.34 -17.63
N ASP A 44 -6.93 -14.92 -18.36
CA ASP A 44 -5.64 -15.32 -17.78
C ASP A 44 -4.82 -14.11 -17.30
N ALA A 45 -4.88 -12.99 -18.03
CA ALA A 45 -4.21 -11.76 -17.63
C ALA A 45 -4.86 -11.15 -16.37
N GLU A 46 -6.20 -11.18 -16.26
CA GLU A 46 -6.91 -10.75 -15.05
C GLU A 46 -6.60 -11.65 -13.86
N ARG A 47 -6.51 -12.98 -14.06
CA ARG A 47 -6.08 -13.91 -13.02
C ARG A 47 -4.65 -13.60 -12.58
N LEU A 48 -3.74 -13.34 -13.53
CA LEU A 48 -2.36 -12.96 -13.22
C LEU A 48 -2.28 -11.63 -12.47
N GLN A 49 -3.13 -10.65 -12.80
CA GLN A 49 -3.21 -9.40 -12.06
C GLN A 49 -3.57 -9.64 -10.59
N ARG A 50 -4.53 -10.51 -10.30
CA ARG A 50 -4.90 -10.91 -8.93
C ARG A 50 -3.76 -11.63 -8.22
N ILE A 51 -3.09 -12.57 -8.90
CA ILE A 51 -1.89 -13.25 -8.37
C ILE A 51 -0.83 -12.23 -7.93
N CYS A 52 -0.55 -11.23 -8.77
CA CYS A 52 0.41 -10.17 -8.44
C CYS A 52 -0.06 -9.36 -7.23
N MET A 53 -1.33 -8.93 -7.20
CA MET A 53 -1.88 -8.17 -6.08
C MET A 53 -1.77 -8.92 -4.75
N PHE A 54 -2.12 -10.21 -4.71
CA PHE A 54 -2.00 -11.00 -3.49
C PHE A 54 -0.54 -11.26 -3.08
N ARG A 55 0.35 -11.44 -4.05
CA ARG A 55 1.79 -11.55 -3.76
C ARG A 55 2.34 -10.26 -3.17
N ASP A 56 1.91 -9.11 -3.69
CA ASP A 56 2.33 -7.80 -3.19
C ASP A 56 1.76 -7.53 -1.79
N ALA A 57 0.61 -8.13 -1.45
CA ALA A 57 0.07 -8.20 -0.08
C ALA A 57 0.81 -9.21 0.84
N GLY A 58 1.81 -9.91 0.33
CA GLY A 58 2.65 -10.83 1.11
C GLY A 58 2.09 -12.24 1.27
N LEU A 59 1.07 -12.64 0.50
CA LEU A 59 0.53 -13.99 0.57
C LEU A 59 1.50 -14.99 -0.10
N SER A 60 1.59 -16.18 0.49
CA SER A 60 2.31 -17.31 -0.13
C SER A 60 1.57 -17.82 -1.37
N LEU A 61 2.28 -18.42 -2.33
CA LEU A 61 1.66 -18.95 -3.55
C LEU A 61 0.55 -19.99 -3.26
N ALA A 62 0.67 -20.74 -2.16
CA ALA A 62 -0.37 -21.66 -1.71
C ALA A 62 -1.62 -20.93 -1.20
N ALA A 63 -1.44 -19.86 -0.41
CA ALA A 63 -2.55 -19.01 0.03
C ALA A 63 -3.21 -18.29 -1.15
N ILE A 64 -2.43 -17.85 -2.14
CA ILE A 64 -2.92 -17.24 -3.38
C ILE A 64 -3.78 -18.23 -4.16
N ALA A 65 -3.36 -19.51 -4.28
CA ALA A 65 -4.18 -20.52 -4.95
C ALA A 65 -5.54 -20.68 -4.27
N ARG A 66 -5.56 -20.83 -2.93
CA ARG A 66 -6.81 -20.92 -2.14
C ARG A 66 -7.69 -19.67 -2.30
N ALA A 67 -7.08 -18.49 -2.27
CA ALA A 67 -7.77 -17.21 -2.43
C ALA A 67 -8.45 -17.09 -3.79
N LEU A 68 -7.78 -17.54 -4.86
CA LEU A 68 -8.32 -17.53 -6.22
C LEU A 68 -9.42 -18.58 -6.45
N ASP A 69 -9.37 -19.69 -5.73
CA ASP A 69 -10.38 -20.77 -5.82
C ASP A 69 -11.63 -20.43 -4.98
N ALA A 70 -11.51 -19.53 -4.00
CA ALA A 70 -12.58 -19.09 -3.12
C ALA A 70 -13.48 -17.99 -3.72
N GLU A 71 -13.11 -17.39 -4.86
CA GLU A 71 -13.93 -16.36 -5.50
C GLU A 71 -15.13 -17.00 -6.23
N PRO A 72 -16.39 -16.66 -5.89
CA PRO A 72 -17.53 -17.04 -6.71
C PRO A 72 -17.45 -16.30 -8.05
N ALA A 73 -17.85 -16.99 -9.13
CA ALA A 73 -17.88 -16.43 -10.48
C ALA A 73 -18.84 -15.22 -10.63
N ASP A 74 -19.69 -14.96 -9.63
CA ASP A 74 -20.69 -13.92 -9.64
C ASP A 74 -20.58 -13.08 -8.35
N ARG A 75 -20.15 -11.83 -8.47
CA ARG A 75 -19.93 -10.90 -7.34
C ARG A 75 -21.23 -10.29 -6.80
N SER A 76 -22.37 -10.89 -7.12
CA SER A 76 -23.70 -10.28 -6.98
C SER A 76 -24.41 -10.62 -5.66
N ASN A 77 -23.92 -11.59 -4.89
CA ASN A 77 -24.55 -12.02 -3.63
C ASN A 77 -23.58 -11.87 -2.45
N ASP A 78 -23.29 -10.62 -2.08
CA ASP A 78 -22.66 -10.27 -0.80
C ASP A 78 -23.67 -10.43 0.33
N THR A 79 -23.95 -11.68 0.66
CA THR A 79 -24.57 -12.05 1.94
C THR A 79 -23.44 -12.02 2.95
N GLY A 80 -23.48 -11.15 3.96
CA GLY A 80 -22.38 -10.79 4.88
C GLY A 80 -21.75 -11.90 5.74
N GLU A 81 -21.52 -13.08 5.17
CA GLU A 81 -20.67 -14.14 5.69
C GLU A 81 -19.22 -13.86 5.29
N THR A 82 -18.28 -14.10 6.22
CA THR A 82 -16.84 -14.01 5.95
C THR A 82 -16.48 -14.89 4.77
N THR A 83 -16.25 -14.28 3.61
CA THR A 83 -15.79 -15.01 2.41
C THR A 83 -14.45 -15.69 2.74
N PRO A 84 -14.15 -16.89 2.23
CA PRO A 84 -12.88 -17.56 2.54
C PRO A 84 -11.64 -16.72 2.17
N LEU A 85 -11.77 -15.79 1.21
CA LEU A 85 -10.77 -14.76 0.92
C LEU A 85 -10.51 -13.84 2.12
N ASN A 86 -11.55 -13.33 2.78
CA ASN A 86 -11.42 -12.44 3.93
C ASN A 86 -10.67 -13.15 5.07
N ALA A 87 -10.98 -14.42 5.34
CA ALA A 87 -10.28 -15.21 6.35
C ALA A 87 -8.77 -15.33 6.07
N ILE A 88 -8.36 -15.54 4.80
CA ILE A 88 -6.94 -15.60 4.41
C ILE A 88 -6.26 -14.24 4.60
N LEU A 89 -6.95 -13.14 4.28
CA LEU A 89 -6.41 -11.79 4.43
C LEU A 89 -6.32 -11.37 5.91
N GLU A 90 -7.30 -11.74 6.72
CA GLU A 90 -7.29 -11.55 8.18
C GLU A 90 -6.12 -12.31 8.82
N GLU A 91 -5.92 -13.58 8.44
CA GLU A 91 -4.76 -14.38 8.89
C GLU A 91 -3.44 -13.67 8.55
N ARG A 92 -3.29 -13.16 7.32
CA ARG A 92 -2.07 -12.43 6.93
C ARG A 92 -1.90 -11.13 7.70
N LEU A 93 -2.98 -10.41 7.99
CA LEU A 93 -2.92 -9.17 8.77
C LEU A 93 -2.45 -9.46 10.21
N GLU A 94 -2.93 -10.54 10.82
CA GLU A 94 -2.45 -10.96 12.14
C GLU A 94 -0.98 -11.38 12.13
N GLU A 95 -0.52 -12.08 11.10
CA GLU A 95 0.90 -12.41 10.93
C GLU A 95 1.75 -11.13 10.85
N LEU A 96 1.36 -10.17 10.02
CA LEU A 96 2.04 -8.88 9.90
C LEU A 96 2.09 -8.14 11.24
N HIS A 97 1.01 -8.15 12.01
CA HIS A 97 1.00 -7.55 13.34
C HIS A 97 2.00 -8.22 14.29
N ARG A 98 2.08 -9.55 14.28
CA ARG A 98 3.09 -10.29 15.07
C ARG A 98 4.51 -9.97 14.63
N GLU A 99 4.76 -9.92 13.32
CA GLU A 99 6.06 -9.53 12.76
C GLU A 99 6.46 -8.11 13.18
N MET A 100 5.54 -7.14 13.10
CA MET A 100 5.79 -5.76 13.54
C MET A 100 6.16 -5.65 15.01
N VAL A 101 5.47 -6.39 15.89
CA VAL A 101 5.78 -6.41 17.33
C VAL A 101 7.16 -7.04 17.56
N ALA A 102 7.47 -8.15 16.89
CA ALA A 102 8.77 -8.80 17.00
C ALA A 102 9.91 -7.88 16.54
N LEU A 103 9.76 -7.20 15.40
CA LEU A 103 10.74 -6.25 14.87
C LEU A 103 10.91 -5.04 15.80
N ARG A 104 9.84 -4.52 16.41
CA ARG A 104 9.92 -3.46 17.41
C ARG A 104 10.70 -3.91 18.65
N ASN A 105 10.50 -5.14 19.11
CA ASN A 105 11.26 -5.69 20.24
C ASN A 105 12.75 -5.86 19.91
N GLN A 106 13.07 -6.39 18.73
CA GLN A 106 14.45 -6.50 18.24
C GLN A 106 15.12 -5.12 18.17
N ARG A 107 14.41 -4.12 17.65
CA ARG A 107 14.85 -2.72 17.64
C ARG A 107 15.20 -2.26 19.06
N THR A 108 14.31 -2.41 20.03
CA THR A 108 14.54 -2.01 21.42
C THR A 108 15.77 -2.68 22.03
N ILE A 109 15.97 -3.98 21.79
CA ILE A 109 17.15 -4.72 22.27
C ILE A 109 18.43 -4.14 21.65
N ILE A 110 18.46 -3.94 20.33
CA ILE A 110 19.62 -3.37 19.62
C ILE A 110 19.93 -1.96 20.13
N THR A 111 18.92 -1.12 20.32
CA THR A 111 19.04 0.22 20.92
C THR A 111 19.74 0.17 22.27
N GLY A 112 19.27 -0.71 23.17
CA GLY A 112 19.86 -0.89 24.49
C GLY A 112 21.29 -1.41 24.44
N LEU A 113 21.60 -2.36 23.54
CA LEU A 113 22.95 -2.87 23.33
C LEU A 113 23.93 -1.79 22.82
N LEU A 114 23.43 -0.84 22.02
CA LEU A 114 24.22 0.29 21.53
C LEU A 114 24.38 1.42 22.56
N GLY A 115 23.75 1.33 23.73
CA GLY A 115 23.76 2.39 24.75
C GLY A 115 23.06 3.66 24.28
N LEU A 116 22.13 3.55 23.32
CA LEU A 116 21.32 4.67 22.87
C LEU A 116 20.14 4.82 23.83
N ASP A 117 19.98 5.99 24.45
CA ASP A 117 18.82 6.28 25.31
C ASP A 117 17.49 6.16 24.53
N SER A 118 17.56 6.36 23.21
CA SER A 118 16.58 5.94 22.22
C SER A 118 17.26 5.88 20.84
N LEU A 119 16.85 4.95 19.97
CA LEU A 119 17.00 5.20 18.54
C LEU A 119 16.09 6.39 18.25
N PRO A 120 16.51 7.42 17.51
CA PRO A 120 15.54 8.34 16.96
C PRO A 120 14.61 7.50 16.07
N GLU A 121 13.43 7.14 16.59
CA GLU A 121 12.25 7.21 15.74
C GLU A 121 12.38 8.56 15.07
N ALA A 122 12.48 8.59 13.74
CA ALA A 122 12.67 9.83 12.98
C ALA A 122 11.83 10.89 13.67
N THR A 123 12.49 11.78 14.43
CA THR A 123 11.83 12.52 15.50
C THR A 123 10.65 13.17 14.83
N PRO A 124 9.40 12.78 15.15
CA PRO A 124 8.29 13.15 14.30
C PRO A 124 8.32 14.67 14.21
N ILE A 125 8.33 15.20 12.98
CA ILE A 125 8.30 16.64 12.79
C ILE A 125 7.00 17.09 13.44
N THR A 126 7.06 17.64 14.64
CA THR A 126 5.86 18.09 15.34
C THR A 126 5.41 19.42 14.75
N ARG A 127 4.16 19.80 15.00
CA ARG A 127 3.68 21.15 14.69
C ARG A 127 4.63 22.22 15.25
N GLU A 128 5.07 22.07 16.49
CA GLU A 128 5.94 23.03 17.19
C GLU A 128 7.34 23.11 16.57
N LEU A 129 7.94 21.97 16.18
CA LEU A 129 9.23 21.96 15.51
C LEU A 129 9.14 22.57 14.11
N TRP A 130 8.08 22.25 13.36
CA TRP A 130 7.85 22.77 12.03
C TRP A 130 7.65 24.29 12.02
N THR A 131 6.83 24.83 12.93
CA THR A 131 6.61 26.27 13.03
C THR A 131 7.87 27.02 13.45
N SER A 132 8.67 26.45 14.38
CA SER A 132 9.98 27.02 14.75
C SER A 132 10.91 27.11 13.56
N LEU A 133 11.05 26.04 12.77
CA LEU A 133 11.94 26.01 11.61
C LEU A 133 11.56 27.04 10.54
N LEU A 134 10.26 27.24 10.29
CA LEU A 134 9.80 28.27 9.36
C LEU A 134 10.07 29.68 9.89
N SER A 135 9.78 29.92 11.17
CA SER A 135 10.07 31.20 11.81
C SER A 135 11.57 31.54 11.77
N ASP A 136 12.43 30.57 12.10
CA ASP A 136 13.89 30.73 12.07
C ASP A 136 14.42 30.93 10.64
N ALA A 137 13.73 30.40 9.64
CA ALA A 137 13.99 30.65 8.22
C ALA A 137 13.45 32.00 7.71
N GLY A 138 12.82 32.81 8.57
CA GLY A 138 12.32 34.15 8.25
C GLY A 138 10.90 34.18 7.71
N PHE A 139 10.12 33.10 7.79
CA PHE A 139 8.70 33.13 7.45
C PHE A 139 7.92 33.84 8.55
N SER A 140 7.24 34.93 8.19
CA SER A 140 6.25 35.55 9.08
C SER A 140 5.00 34.67 9.20
N GLU A 141 4.16 34.93 10.21
CA GLU A 141 2.87 34.27 10.28
C GLU A 141 2.06 34.48 9.00
N ASP A 142 2.06 35.68 8.41
CA ASP A 142 1.36 35.96 7.15
C ASP A 142 1.88 35.14 5.97
N ASP A 143 3.17 34.83 5.93
CA ASP A 143 3.74 33.93 4.92
C ASP A 143 3.25 32.50 5.13
N MET A 144 3.21 32.02 6.37
CA MET A 144 2.66 30.71 6.70
C MET A 144 1.17 30.63 6.37
N ARG A 145 0.41 31.70 6.62
CA ARG A 145 -1.01 31.79 6.25
C ARG A 145 -1.23 31.69 4.75
N ARG A 146 -0.42 32.41 3.96
CA ARG A 146 -0.47 32.34 2.49
C ARG A 146 -0.07 30.96 1.99
N TRP A 147 0.95 30.34 2.59
CA TRP A 147 1.38 28.99 2.26
C TRP A 147 0.28 27.94 2.48
N HIS A 148 -0.41 27.97 3.63
CA HIS A 148 -1.52 27.05 3.90
C HIS A 148 -2.67 27.20 2.89
N ALA A 149 -3.03 28.44 2.54
CA ALA A 149 -4.07 28.70 1.55
C ALA A 149 -3.67 28.21 0.15
N ASP A 150 -2.42 28.45 -0.26
CA ASP A 150 -1.93 28.00 -1.55
C ASP A 150 -1.82 26.46 -1.63
N PHE A 151 -1.40 25.83 -0.54
CA PHE A 151 -1.30 24.37 -0.44
C PHE A 151 -2.68 23.71 -0.46
N GLU A 152 -3.64 24.21 0.31
CA GLU A 152 -5.02 23.69 0.30
C GLU A 152 -5.67 23.85 -1.09
N ARG A 153 -5.42 24.98 -1.78
CA ARG A 153 -5.94 25.24 -3.12
C ARG A 153 -5.33 24.32 -4.18
N THR A 154 -4.03 24.03 -4.08
CA THR A 154 -3.27 23.30 -5.11
C THR A 154 -3.32 21.79 -4.90
N ALA A 155 -3.27 21.32 -3.66
CA ALA A 155 -3.11 19.91 -3.31
C ALA A 155 -3.78 19.57 -1.94
N PRO A 156 -5.13 19.60 -1.86
CA PRO A 156 -5.87 19.49 -0.60
C PRO A 156 -5.69 18.16 0.13
N GLU A 157 -5.58 17.04 -0.60
CA GLU A 157 -5.38 15.72 0.01
C GLU A 157 -3.98 15.59 0.62
N GLN A 158 -2.97 16.14 -0.06
CA GLN A 158 -1.58 16.17 0.38
C GLN A 158 -1.43 17.10 1.59
N HIS A 159 -2.13 18.23 1.61
CA HIS A 159 -2.15 19.13 2.77
C HIS A 159 -2.75 18.43 4.01
N ALA A 160 -3.88 17.72 3.87
CA ALA A 160 -4.46 16.95 4.97
C ALA A 160 -3.51 15.86 5.49
N ARG A 161 -2.84 15.14 4.58
CA ARG A 161 -1.85 14.11 4.94
C ARG A 161 -0.64 14.72 5.64
N PHE A 162 -0.17 15.89 5.21
CA PHE A 162 0.94 16.61 5.83
C PHE A 162 0.61 17.01 7.27
N LEU A 163 -0.56 17.59 7.54
CA LEU A 163 -0.97 17.95 8.90
C LEU A 163 -1.05 16.73 9.83
N LYS A 164 -1.45 15.56 9.29
CA LYS A 164 -1.44 14.30 10.02
C LYS A 164 -0.01 13.84 10.38
N VAL A 165 0.96 14.06 9.49
CA VAL A 165 2.39 13.79 9.78
C VAL A 165 2.91 14.68 10.89
N LEU A 166 2.41 15.92 11.00
CA LEU A 166 2.73 16.84 12.09
C LEU A 166 2.10 16.45 13.45
N GLY A 167 1.34 15.35 13.50
CA GLY A 167 0.66 14.88 14.71
C GLY A 167 -0.61 15.66 15.06
N ILE A 168 -1.16 16.45 14.13
CA ILE A 168 -2.35 17.26 14.37
C ILE A 168 -3.62 16.36 14.36
N PRO A 169 -4.50 16.44 15.37
CA PRO A 169 -5.74 15.66 15.43
C PRO A 169 -6.70 15.96 14.27
N GLN A 170 -7.49 14.97 13.85
CA GLN A 170 -8.42 15.11 12.71
C GLN A 170 -9.43 16.26 12.86
N SER A 171 -9.89 16.54 14.10
CA SER A 171 -10.78 17.66 14.40
C SER A 171 -10.13 19.02 14.11
N GLU A 172 -8.84 19.16 14.42
CA GLU A 172 -8.07 20.38 14.18
C GLU A 172 -7.67 20.54 12.71
N ILE A 173 -7.36 19.43 12.02
CA ILE A 173 -7.13 19.42 10.57
C ILE A 173 -8.32 20.03 9.82
N GLY A 174 -9.55 19.66 10.19
CA GLY A 174 -10.76 20.21 9.58
C GLY A 174 -10.85 21.73 9.71
N LEU A 175 -10.50 22.27 10.88
CA LEU A 175 -10.50 23.72 11.16
C LEU A 175 -9.43 24.44 10.35
N ILE A 176 -8.20 23.92 10.32
CA ILE A 176 -7.08 24.50 9.56
C ILE A 176 -7.42 24.55 8.08
N ARG A 177 -7.99 23.47 7.52
CA ARG A 177 -8.36 23.43 6.10
C ARG A 177 -9.51 24.37 5.76
N ALA A 178 -10.53 24.45 6.62
CA ALA A 178 -11.63 25.39 6.44
C ALA A 178 -11.14 26.85 6.48
N TRP A 179 -10.21 27.15 7.38
CA TRP A 179 -9.57 28.46 7.46
C TRP A 179 -8.67 28.76 6.24
N ALA A 180 -7.88 27.78 5.78
CA ALA A 180 -7.02 27.93 4.60
C ALA A 180 -7.81 28.14 3.29
N ALA A 181 -9.01 27.57 3.20
CA ALA A 181 -9.91 27.72 2.06
C ALA A 181 -10.72 29.05 2.08
N ALA A 182 -10.75 29.77 3.20
CA ALA A 182 -11.49 31.03 3.31
C ALA A 182 -10.77 32.17 2.54
N PRO A 183 -11.51 33.09 1.89
CA PRO A 183 -10.91 34.22 1.20
C PRO A 183 -10.19 35.13 2.20
N GLN A 184 -8.87 35.25 2.04
CA GLN A 184 -8.03 36.11 2.88
C GLN A 184 -8.29 37.57 2.48
N ARG A 185 -8.68 38.41 3.46
CA ARG A 185 -8.88 39.86 3.30
C ARG A 185 -7.59 40.63 3.51
#